data_AF-A0A9D9EHZ4-F1
#
_entry.id   AF-A0A9D9EHZ4-F1
#
_cell.length_a   1.000
_cell.length_b   1.000
_cell.length_c   1.000
_cell.angle_alpha   90.00
_cell.angle_beta   90.00
_cell.angle_gamma   90.00
#
_symmetry.space_group_name_H-M   'P 1'
#
loop_
_entity.id
_entity.type
_entity.pdbx_description
1 polymer ?
#
loop_
_entity_poly.entity_id
_entity_poly.type
_entity_poly.pdbx_seq_one_letter_code
_entity_poly.pdbx_strand_id
1 'polypeptide(L)'
;MLKSKYKCFIIGNRYVCTKDPDLAAVYSMLKSVARYEQINDEFMGQLKRLIDSLEAFASNRKLLAKSLYAETRKTLTLCYDTCMLSEADFDNTCHTLVDILYKLQELEELADKTLPLAYTNLEGYDPNADYRELRIRATHVTRDMSVENTYDVDYYAEIDPFGKKVGKCIKLDCLDGGCVKLVSATEDTVTLQWGEEEFHVDLGSDASTNQYLIDNPRLSSDSLRLTFSYHKVPGYAELWSMIAKLGCDELNGKEEKHILFARKKAILHFIDKIIEHGNTGLYVAKALLTEYNNWGTCKINCLHFFRQQLLEGIERGCLTPDNHFGWEWLEVATKYNDPADFMEDIELFYEVLDTAACYGVVEAIDIMNSIWEPEQIIEED
;
A
#
# COMPACT_ATOMS: atom_id res chain seq x y z
N MET A 1 -1.74 8.77 -8.80
CA MET A 1 -0.26 8.75 -8.62
C MET A 1 0.16 7.30 -8.68
N LEU A 2 0.73 6.88 -9.81
CA LEU A 2 2.17 6.64 -9.91
C LEU A 2 2.67 5.75 -8.76
N LYS A 3 2.88 4.45 -9.06
CA LYS A 3 3.85 3.60 -8.36
C LYS A 3 5.00 4.52 -7.93
N SER A 4 5.36 4.59 -6.65
CA SER A 4 6.69 5.11 -6.34
C SER A 4 7.63 4.11 -6.98
N LYS A 5 8.09 4.45 -8.19
CA LYS A 5 9.00 3.67 -9.02
C LYS A 5 10.37 3.53 -8.34
N TYR A 6 10.53 4.09 -7.14
CA TYR A 6 11.78 4.34 -6.48
C TYR A 6 11.80 3.68 -5.09
N LYS A 7 12.84 2.90 -4.82
CA LYS A 7 13.27 2.50 -3.48
C LYS A 7 13.97 3.69 -2.83
N CYS A 8 13.54 4.06 -1.63
CA CYS A 8 14.05 5.23 -0.92
C CYS A 8 14.82 4.85 0.34
N PHE A 9 15.86 5.63 0.66
CA PHE A 9 16.81 5.39 1.72
C PHE A 9 17.10 6.70 2.45
N ILE A 10 17.32 6.60 3.76
CA ILE A 10 17.85 7.69 4.59
C ILE A 10 19.28 7.29 4.97
N ILE A 11 20.27 8.06 4.51
CA ILE A 11 21.70 7.82 4.71
C ILE A 11 22.31 9.07 5.34
N GLY A 12 22.73 8.97 6.60
CA GLY A 12 23.01 10.14 7.43
C GLY A 12 21.79 11.06 7.51
N ASN A 13 21.95 12.33 7.12
CA ASN A 13 20.88 13.33 7.08
C ASN A 13 20.26 13.50 5.67
N ARG A 14 20.53 12.60 4.72
CA ARG A 14 20.08 12.73 3.32
C ARG A 14 19.07 11.66 2.94
N TYR A 15 18.01 12.10 2.28
CA TYR A 15 16.98 11.24 1.69
C TYR A 15 17.31 11.03 0.20
N VAL A 16 17.44 9.77 -0.22
CA VAL A 16 17.75 9.40 -1.60
C VAL A 16 16.81 8.32 -2.09
N CYS A 17 16.44 8.37 -3.37
CA CYS A 17 15.51 7.42 -3.98
C CYS A 17 16.07 6.97 -5.33
N THR A 18 15.96 5.68 -5.64
CA THR A 18 16.38 5.09 -6.93
C THR A 18 15.35 4.12 -7.44
N LYS A 19 15.14 4.12 -8.75
CA LYS A 19 14.32 3.11 -9.43
C LYS A 19 15.12 1.91 -9.93
N ASP A 20 16.43 1.99 -9.83
CA ASP A 20 17.37 0.97 -10.28
C ASP A 20 17.68 0.00 -9.13
N PRO A 21 17.41 -1.31 -9.30
CA PRO A 21 17.62 -2.31 -8.26
C PRO A 21 19.10 -2.51 -7.89
N ASP A 22 20.02 -2.35 -8.86
CA ASP A 22 21.46 -2.48 -8.59
C ASP A 22 21.94 -1.25 -7.81
N LEU A 23 21.44 -0.05 -8.15
CA LEU A 23 21.74 1.16 -7.39
C LEU A 23 21.08 1.16 -6.00
N ALA A 24 19.93 0.50 -5.85
CA ALA A 24 19.28 0.33 -4.55
C ALA A 24 20.15 -0.53 -3.62
N ALA A 25 20.82 -1.56 -4.14
CA ALA A 25 21.79 -2.34 -3.38
C ALA A 25 22.98 -1.47 -2.93
N VAL A 26 23.48 -0.59 -3.82
CA VAL A 26 24.55 0.37 -3.49
C VAL A 26 24.13 1.31 -2.37
N TYR A 27 22.93 1.91 -2.42
CA TYR A 27 22.44 2.79 -1.34
C TYR A 27 22.20 2.04 -0.03
N SER A 28 21.72 0.80 -0.07
CA SER A 28 21.57 -0.02 1.12
C SER A 28 22.92 -0.29 1.81
N MET A 29 23.94 -0.64 1.04
CA MET A 29 25.30 -0.83 1.56
C MET A 29 25.90 0.48 2.09
N LEU A 30 25.68 1.60 1.40
CA LEU A 30 26.12 2.92 1.88
C LEU A 30 25.46 3.31 3.20
N LYS A 31 24.17 2.98 3.38
CA LYS A 31 23.44 3.17 4.64
C LYS A 31 24.05 2.36 5.77
N SER A 32 24.43 1.11 5.50
CA SER A 32 25.08 0.22 6.47
C SER A 32 26.46 0.75 6.87
N VAL A 33 27.31 1.07 5.89
CA VAL A 33 28.68 1.55 6.12
C VAL A 33 28.69 2.88 6.88
N ALA A 34 27.75 3.78 6.61
CA ALA A 34 27.65 5.08 7.28
C ALA A 34 27.19 5.01 8.76
N ARG A 35 26.80 3.83 9.28
CA ARG A 35 26.38 3.63 10.68
C ARG A 35 27.50 3.11 11.58
N TYR A 36 28.63 2.70 11.03
CA TYR A 36 29.75 2.22 11.84
C TYR A 36 30.41 3.38 12.58
N GLU A 37 30.60 3.23 13.89
CA GLU A 37 31.28 4.21 14.75
C GLU A 37 32.78 3.91 14.91
N GLN A 38 33.23 2.71 14.50
CA GLN A 38 34.61 2.26 14.58
C GLN A 38 34.98 1.41 13.37
N ILE A 39 36.27 1.38 13.03
CA ILE A 39 36.78 0.54 11.96
C ILE A 39 36.89 -0.90 12.45
N ASN A 40 36.27 -1.84 11.74
CA ASN A 40 36.45 -3.27 11.94
C ASN A 40 36.54 -4.01 10.59
N ASP A 41 36.89 -5.30 10.62
CA ASP A 41 37.02 -6.13 9.42
C ASP A 41 35.70 -6.21 8.64
N GLU A 42 34.57 -6.09 9.33
CA GLU A 42 33.24 -6.07 8.73
C GLU A 42 32.98 -4.78 7.93
N PHE A 43 33.33 -3.61 8.47
CA PHE A 43 33.27 -2.32 7.78
C PHE A 43 34.07 -2.35 6.47
N MET A 44 35.28 -2.91 6.50
CA MET A 44 36.11 -3.09 5.31
C MET A 44 35.49 -4.05 4.30
N GLY A 45 34.90 -5.15 4.79
CA GLY A 45 34.16 -6.09 3.97
C GLY A 45 32.98 -5.42 3.25
N GLN A 46 32.21 -4.60 3.97
CA GLN A 46 31.06 -3.86 3.42
C GLN A 46 31.49 -2.77 2.43
N LEU A 47 32.55 -2.02 2.72
CA LEU A 47 33.07 -1.00 1.81
C LEU A 47 33.59 -1.62 0.50
N LYS A 48 34.19 -2.80 0.56
CA LYS A 48 34.58 -3.56 -0.64
C LYS A 48 33.36 -4.05 -1.43
N ARG A 49 32.36 -4.64 -0.77
CA ARG A 49 31.10 -5.08 -1.41
C ARG A 49 30.37 -3.92 -2.06
N LEU A 50 30.45 -2.72 -1.47
CA LEU A 50 29.89 -1.51 -2.04
C LEU A 50 30.58 -1.12 -3.36
N ILE A 51 31.91 -1.20 -3.42
CA ILE A 51 32.66 -0.97 -4.66
C ILE A 51 32.26 -1.99 -5.73
N ASP A 52 32.17 -3.27 -5.36
CA ASP A 52 31.78 -4.35 -6.28
C ASP A 52 30.34 -4.16 -6.80
N SER A 53 29.42 -3.73 -5.93
CA SER A 53 28.02 -3.46 -6.28
C SER A 53 27.89 -2.24 -7.20
N LEU A 54 28.72 -1.20 -7.00
CA LEU A 54 28.78 -0.07 -7.91
C LEU A 54 29.30 -0.49 -9.29
N GLU A 55 30.27 -1.42 -9.35
CA GLU A 55 30.79 -1.97 -10.60
C GLU A 55 29.73 -2.83 -11.33
N ALA A 56 28.93 -3.61 -10.59
CA ALA A 56 27.79 -4.34 -11.12
C ALA A 56 26.73 -3.40 -11.74
N PHE A 57 26.31 -2.37 -11.01
CA PHE A 57 25.40 -1.32 -11.51
C PHE A 57 25.98 -0.67 -12.79
N ALA A 58 27.23 -0.24 -12.76
CA ALA A 58 27.84 0.44 -13.90
C ALA A 58 28.00 -0.48 -15.12
N SER A 59 28.26 -1.77 -14.91
CA SER A 59 28.32 -2.77 -15.98
C SER A 59 26.94 -3.00 -16.61
N ASN A 60 25.93 -3.28 -15.79
CA ASN A 60 24.55 -3.53 -16.23
C ASN A 60 23.94 -2.34 -16.97
N ARG A 61 24.32 -1.12 -16.57
CA ARG A 61 23.82 0.14 -17.14
C ARG A 61 24.73 0.75 -18.20
N LYS A 62 25.81 0.05 -18.60
CA LYS A 62 26.79 0.47 -19.62
C LYS A 62 27.47 1.83 -19.32
N LEU A 63 27.77 2.07 -18.06
CA LEU A 63 28.39 3.31 -17.56
C LEU A 63 29.91 3.21 -17.34
N LEU A 64 30.52 2.04 -17.50
CA LEU A 64 31.95 1.81 -17.22
C LEU A 64 32.91 2.77 -17.95
N ALA A 65 32.54 3.27 -19.13
CA ALA A 65 33.35 4.20 -19.92
C ALA A 65 33.10 5.70 -19.58
N LYS A 66 32.21 6.01 -18.63
CA LYS A 66 31.86 7.38 -18.26
C LYS A 66 32.86 7.94 -17.26
N SER A 67 33.28 9.19 -17.46
CA SER A 67 34.20 9.89 -16.57
C SER A 67 33.68 10.00 -15.14
N LEU A 68 32.36 10.20 -14.99
CA LEU A 68 31.72 10.28 -13.68
C LEU A 68 31.82 8.95 -12.90
N TYR A 69 31.67 7.80 -13.55
CA TYR A 69 31.84 6.49 -12.90
C TYR A 69 33.30 6.29 -12.45
N ALA A 70 34.26 6.62 -13.32
CA ALA A 70 35.68 6.52 -12.99
C ALA A 70 36.07 7.41 -11.79
N GLU A 71 35.48 8.60 -11.70
CA GLU A 71 35.68 9.51 -10.57
C GLU A 71 35.06 8.95 -9.27
N THR A 72 33.79 8.50 -9.31
CA THR A 72 33.10 7.93 -8.14
C THR A 72 33.80 6.68 -7.63
N ARG A 73 34.22 5.77 -8.53
CA ARG A 73 35.00 4.58 -8.18
C ARG A 73 36.32 4.97 -7.52
N LYS A 74 37.06 5.94 -8.09
CA LYS A 74 38.32 6.40 -7.52
C LYS A 74 38.15 6.99 -6.11
N THR A 75 37.08 7.74 -5.86
CA THR A 75 36.77 8.25 -4.52
C THR A 75 36.51 7.12 -3.53
N LEU A 76 35.73 6.10 -3.91
CA LEU A 76 35.47 4.95 -3.02
C LEU A 76 36.71 4.10 -2.76
N THR A 77 37.55 3.89 -3.77
CA THR A 77 38.82 3.18 -3.60
C THR A 77 39.76 3.96 -2.69
N LEU A 78 39.81 5.29 -2.82
CA LEU A 78 40.59 6.13 -1.91
C LEU A 78 40.11 5.98 -0.46
N CYS A 79 38.79 6.04 -0.22
CA CYS A 79 38.20 5.80 1.09
C CYS A 79 38.60 4.43 1.67
N TYR A 80 38.57 3.38 0.84
CA TYR A 80 38.99 2.04 1.25
C TYR A 80 40.47 1.99 1.62
N ASP A 81 41.34 2.61 0.84
CA ASP A 81 42.79 2.58 1.07
C ASP A 81 43.22 3.45 2.27
N THR A 82 42.49 4.52 2.59
CA THR A 82 42.90 5.51 3.61
C THR A 82 42.20 5.38 4.96
N CYS A 83 41.04 4.73 5.04
CA CYS A 83 40.24 4.68 6.27
C CYS A 83 40.95 4.03 7.47
N MET A 84 41.97 3.21 7.24
CA MET A 84 42.77 2.53 8.27
C MET A 84 43.95 3.36 8.81
N LEU A 85 44.22 4.54 8.26
CA LEU A 85 45.42 5.31 8.58
C LEU A 85 45.29 6.11 9.88
N SER A 86 44.10 6.63 10.20
CA SER A 86 43.80 7.32 11.46
C SER A 86 42.29 7.45 11.71
N GLU A 87 41.89 7.74 12.94
CA GLU A 87 40.48 8.06 13.28
C GLU A 87 39.95 9.26 12.48
N ALA A 88 40.79 10.28 12.23
CA ALA A 88 40.42 11.43 11.41
C ALA A 88 40.17 11.05 9.94
N ASP A 89 40.89 10.06 9.42
CA ASP A 89 40.70 9.54 8.05
C ASP A 89 39.44 8.68 7.94
N PHE A 90 39.05 7.99 9.03
CA PHE A 90 37.77 7.29 9.12
C PHE A 90 36.60 8.26 9.14
N ASP A 91 36.63 9.28 9.98
CA ASP A 91 35.60 10.32 10.00
C ASP A 91 35.46 11.00 8.63
N ASN A 92 36.60 11.33 7.99
CA ASN A 92 36.62 11.89 6.65
C ASN A 92 36.05 10.92 5.60
N THR A 93 36.27 9.62 5.77
CA THR A 93 35.68 8.57 4.93
C THR A 93 34.16 8.54 5.07
N CYS A 94 33.63 8.57 6.30
CA CYS A 94 32.18 8.61 6.54
C CYS A 94 31.52 9.85 5.92
N HIS A 95 32.16 11.02 6.03
CA HIS A 95 31.68 12.24 5.37
C HIS A 95 31.71 12.12 3.83
N THR A 96 32.80 11.59 3.29
CA THR A 96 32.97 11.42 1.83
C THR A 96 31.96 10.43 1.24
N LEU A 97 31.60 9.37 1.99
CA LEU A 97 30.58 8.41 1.61
C LEU A 97 29.19 9.06 1.50
N VAL A 98 28.83 9.93 2.45
CA VAL A 98 27.58 10.70 2.37
C VAL A 98 27.58 11.68 1.18
N ASP A 99 28.74 12.24 0.83
CA ASP A 99 28.88 13.13 -0.33
C ASP A 99 28.85 12.43 -1.69
N ILE A 100 29.20 11.14 -1.74
CA ILE A 100 29.08 10.32 -2.95
C ILE A 100 27.62 10.14 -3.40
N LEU A 101 26.64 10.32 -2.50
CA LEU A 101 25.22 10.21 -2.85
C LEU A 101 24.81 11.09 -4.04
N TYR A 102 25.35 12.32 -4.13
CA TYR A 102 25.07 13.20 -5.28
C TYR A 102 25.60 12.63 -6.59
N LYS A 103 26.82 12.06 -6.57
CA LYS A 103 27.44 11.44 -7.75
C LYS A 103 26.68 10.18 -8.19
N LEU A 104 26.11 9.42 -7.25
CA LEU A 104 25.27 8.25 -7.54
C LEU A 104 23.94 8.64 -8.20
N GLN A 105 23.32 9.72 -7.74
CA GLN A 105 22.11 10.27 -8.37
C GLN A 105 22.38 10.75 -9.81
N GLU A 106 23.50 11.47 -10.03
CA GLU A 106 23.91 11.88 -11.38
C GLU A 106 24.24 10.67 -12.29
N LEU A 107 24.80 9.59 -11.73
CA LEU A 107 25.03 8.35 -12.45
C LEU A 107 23.72 7.66 -12.85
N GLU A 108 22.69 7.67 -11.99
CA GLU A 108 21.36 7.15 -12.31
C GLU A 108 20.73 7.94 -13.47
N GLU A 109 20.81 9.26 -13.44
CA GLU A 109 20.29 10.11 -14.54
C GLU A 109 21.01 9.85 -15.86
N LEU A 110 22.33 9.60 -15.82
CA LEU A 110 23.11 9.21 -17.00
C LEU A 110 22.77 7.81 -17.48
N ALA A 111 22.53 6.87 -16.57
CA ALA A 111 22.09 5.51 -16.88
C ALA A 111 20.76 5.54 -17.63
N ASP A 112 19.80 6.32 -17.14
CA ASP A 112 18.49 6.48 -17.75
C ASP A 112 18.53 7.06 -19.16
N LYS A 113 19.43 8.02 -19.41
CA LYS A 113 19.65 8.59 -20.75
C LYS A 113 20.28 7.58 -21.72
N THR A 114 21.01 6.60 -21.20
CA THR A 114 21.78 5.64 -22.02
C THR A 114 21.03 4.34 -22.26
N LEU A 115 20.36 3.80 -21.24
CA LEU A 115 19.62 2.54 -21.28
C LEU A 115 18.43 2.62 -20.32
N PRO A 116 17.25 3.09 -20.76
CA PRO A 116 16.07 3.16 -19.90
C PRO A 116 15.68 1.77 -19.36
N LEU A 117 15.26 1.67 -18.10
CA LEU A 117 14.74 0.43 -17.54
C LEU A 117 13.41 0.06 -18.25
N ALA A 118 13.35 -1.13 -18.83
CA ALA A 118 12.09 -1.72 -19.31
C ALA A 118 11.47 -2.52 -18.16
N TYR A 119 10.29 -2.11 -17.69
CA TYR A 119 9.58 -2.78 -16.62
C TYR A 119 9.13 -4.18 -17.06
N THR A 120 9.64 -5.23 -16.41
CA THR A 120 9.01 -6.54 -16.46
C THR A 120 7.76 -6.52 -15.59
N ASN A 121 6.62 -6.79 -16.20
CA ASN A 121 5.34 -6.96 -15.52
C ASN A 121 5.47 -8.04 -14.43
N LEU A 122 5.32 -7.65 -13.16
CA LEU A 122 4.92 -8.58 -12.11
C LEU A 122 3.44 -8.90 -12.34
N GLU A 123 3.13 -10.19 -12.49
CA GLU A 123 1.77 -10.69 -12.51
C GLU A 123 1.06 -10.29 -11.19
N GLY A 124 -0.19 -9.84 -11.29
CA GLY A 124 -1.05 -9.66 -10.11
C GLY A 124 -1.93 -8.41 -10.17
N TYR A 125 -1.33 -7.22 -10.15
CA TYR A 125 -2.05 -5.96 -9.98
C TYR A 125 -1.57 -4.86 -10.96
N ASP A 126 -2.49 -4.36 -11.80
CA ASP A 126 -2.26 -3.17 -12.62
C ASP A 126 -2.88 -1.93 -11.95
N PRO A 127 -2.06 -1.01 -11.40
CA PRO A 127 -2.58 0.21 -10.78
C PRO A 127 -3.19 1.19 -11.79
N ASN A 128 -3.09 0.93 -13.09
CA ASN A 128 -3.73 1.70 -14.15
C ASN A 128 -4.99 1.02 -14.72
N ALA A 129 -5.35 -0.17 -14.23
CA ALA A 129 -6.55 -0.83 -14.69
C ALA A 129 -7.79 -0.02 -14.29
N ASP A 130 -8.63 0.27 -15.28
CA ASP A 130 -9.81 1.12 -15.14
C ASP A 130 -11.03 0.28 -14.76
N TYR A 131 -11.07 -0.17 -13.51
CA TYR A 131 -12.19 -0.95 -13.00
C TYR A 131 -13.38 -0.04 -12.70
N ARG A 132 -14.56 -0.44 -13.18
CA ARG A 132 -15.82 0.26 -12.96
C ARG A 132 -16.80 -0.65 -12.25
N GLU A 133 -17.53 -0.07 -11.32
CA GLU A 133 -18.42 -0.81 -10.44
C GLU A 133 -19.78 -0.12 -10.34
N LEU A 134 -20.82 -0.93 -10.32
CA LEU A 134 -22.16 -0.50 -10.01
C LEU A 134 -22.45 -0.82 -8.55
N ARG A 135 -22.81 0.21 -7.78
CA ARG A 135 -23.37 0.07 -6.44
C ARG A 135 -24.88 0.27 -6.50
N ILE A 136 -25.60 -0.65 -5.87
CA ILE A 136 -27.05 -0.62 -5.67
C ILE A 136 -27.30 -0.52 -4.17
N ARG A 137 -27.83 0.62 -3.70
CA ARG A 137 -28.26 0.81 -2.32
C ARG A 137 -29.76 0.57 -2.19
N ALA A 138 -30.13 -0.40 -1.37
CA ALA A 138 -31.51 -0.63 -0.95
C ALA A 138 -31.77 0.10 0.37
N THR A 139 -32.58 1.16 0.32
CA THR A 139 -33.01 1.94 1.48
C THR A 139 -34.41 1.50 1.88
N HIS A 140 -34.53 0.98 3.09
CA HIS A 140 -35.80 0.59 3.69
C HIS A 140 -36.26 1.64 4.69
N VAL A 141 -37.48 2.14 4.51
CA VAL A 141 -38.19 2.95 5.49
C VAL A 141 -39.29 2.10 6.10
N THR A 142 -39.08 1.74 7.35
CA THR A 142 -39.95 0.83 8.09
C THR A 142 -40.73 1.58 9.15
N ARG A 143 -41.91 1.05 9.48
CA ARG A 143 -42.62 1.43 10.70
C ARG A 143 -42.84 0.22 11.56
N ASP A 144 -42.29 0.29 12.76
CA ASP A 144 -42.58 -0.66 13.83
C ASP A 144 -43.26 0.10 14.97
N MET A 145 -44.48 -0.30 15.31
CA MET A 145 -45.31 0.37 16.33
C MET A 145 -45.41 1.91 16.18
N SER A 146 -45.46 2.43 14.95
CA SER A 146 -45.46 3.87 14.62
C SER A 146 -44.15 4.62 14.84
N VAL A 147 -43.06 3.91 15.16
CA VAL A 147 -41.70 4.47 15.12
C VAL A 147 -41.14 4.23 13.72
N GLU A 148 -40.80 5.32 13.03
CA GLU A 148 -40.17 5.26 11.72
C GLU A 148 -38.67 4.98 11.88
N ASN A 149 -38.20 3.92 11.23
CA ASN A 149 -36.80 3.54 11.21
C ASN A 149 -36.34 3.43 9.75
N THR A 150 -35.13 3.89 9.47
CA THR A 150 -34.51 3.74 8.15
C THR A 150 -33.24 2.90 8.28
N TYR A 151 -33.07 1.94 7.37
CA TYR A 151 -31.82 1.19 7.24
C TYR A 151 -31.47 0.98 5.76
N ASP A 152 -30.18 0.81 5.48
CA ASP A 152 -29.64 0.71 4.14
C ASP A 152 -28.76 -0.54 3.98
N VAL A 153 -28.92 -1.24 2.86
CA VAL A 153 -28.06 -2.34 2.43
C VAL A 153 -27.41 -1.96 1.10
N ASP A 154 -26.10 -2.16 0.97
CA ASP A 154 -25.36 -1.87 -0.26
C ASP A 154 -24.96 -3.18 -0.94
N TYR A 155 -25.21 -3.24 -2.24
CA TYR A 155 -24.80 -4.32 -3.13
C TYR A 155 -23.86 -3.78 -4.20
N TYR A 156 -22.85 -4.56 -4.56
CA TYR A 156 -21.83 -4.15 -5.51
C TYR A 156 -21.67 -5.17 -6.63
N ALA A 157 -21.53 -4.68 -7.86
CA ALA A 157 -21.33 -5.51 -9.03
C ALA A 157 -20.28 -4.89 -9.96
N GLU A 158 -19.22 -5.63 -10.23
CA GLU A 158 -18.25 -5.26 -11.26
C GLU A 158 -18.89 -5.26 -12.65
N ILE A 159 -18.68 -4.17 -13.37
CA ILE A 159 -19.17 -3.95 -14.71
C ILE A 159 -17.97 -3.89 -15.64
N ASP A 160 -17.88 -4.87 -16.54
CA ASP A 160 -16.95 -4.83 -17.66
C ASP A 160 -17.68 -4.18 -18.86
N PRO A 161 -17.33 -2.93 -19.23
CA PRO A 161 -17.98 -2.19 -20.31
C PRO A 161 -17.67 -2.78 -21.70
N PHE A 162 -16.64 -3.63 -21.81
CA PHE A 162 -16.28 -4.34 -23.04
C PHE A 162 -16.74 -5.80 -23.03
N GLY A 163 -17.23 -6.28 -21.89
CA GLY A 163 -17.74 -7.62 -21.70
C GLY A 163 -19.12 -7.80 -22.32
N LYS A 164 -19.32 -8.89 -23.07
CA LYS A 164 -20.64 -9.31 -23.60
C LYS A 164 -21.62 -9.80 -22.50
N LYS A 165 -21.65 -9.18 -21.32
CA LYS A 165 -22.52 -9.56 -20.18
C LYS A 165 -23.85 -8.78 -20.17
N VAL A 166 -24.38 -8.46 -21.34
CA VAL A 166 -25.74 -7.92 -21.50
C VAL A 166 -26.75 -9.00 -21.07
N GLY A 167 -27.65 -8.67 -20.13
CA GLY A 167 -28.65 -9.58 -19.56
C GLY A 167 -28.26 -10.25 -18.24
N LYS A 168 -27.12 -9.89 -17.62
CA LYS A 168 -26.75 -10.38 -16.28
C LYS A 168 -27.74 -9.84 -15.24
N CYS A 169 -28.35 -10.74 -14.47
CA CYS A 169 -29.15 -10.39 -13.29
C CYS A 169 -28.22 -10.22 -12.08
N ILE A 170 -28.23 -9.03 -11.49
CA ILE A 170 -27.62 -8.75 -10.19
C ILE A 170 -28.65 -9.17 -9.14
N LYS A 171 -28.31 -10.21 -8.38
CA LYS A 171 -29.19 -10.75 -7.35
C LYS A 171 -29.07 -9.92 -6.08
N LEU A 172 -30.19 -9.39 -5.63
CA LEU A 172 -30.41 -8.75 -4.35
C LEU A 172 -31.22 -9.72 -3.47
N ASP A 173 -31.24 -9.50 -2.17
CA ASP A 173 -32.17 -10.25 -1.31
C ASP A 173 -33.63 -9.97 -1.70
N CYS A 174 -34.53 -10.89 -1.37
CA CYS A 174 -35.91 -10.82 -1.86
C CYS A 174 -36.65 -9.56 -1.38
N LEU A 175 -36.34 -9.08 -0.17
CA LEU A 175 -36.88 -7.85 0.38
C LEU A 175 -36.22 -6.60 -0.22
N ASP A 176 -35.01 -6.74 -0.77
CA ASP A 176 -34.18 -5.64 -1.25
C ASP A 176 -34.34 -5.42 -2.76
N GLY A 177 -35.41 -5.94 -3.35
CA GLY A 177 -35.74 -5.77 -4.77
C GLY A 177 -35.40 -6.97 -5.66
N GLY A 178 -34.82 -8.04 -5.12
CA GLY A 178 -34.67 -9.36 -5.77
C GLY A 178 -33.70 -9.43 -6.95
N CYS A 179 -34.02 -8.87 -8.11
CA CYS A 179 -33.17 -8.94 -9.29
C CYS A 179 -33.19 -7.64 -10.09
N VAL A 180 -32.02 -7.06 -10.30
CA VAL A 180 -31.80 -5.93 -11.20
C VAL A 180 -31.06 -6.42 -12.44
N LYS A 181 -31.63 -6.21 -13.62
CA LYS A 181 -31.03 -6.67 -14.88
C LYS A 181 -30.14 -5.58 -15.47
N LEU A 182 -28.93 -5.95 -15.86
CA LEU A 182 -28.04 -5.10 -16.64
C LEU A 182 -28.42 -5.18 -18.13
N VAL A 183 -28.97 -4.10 -18.68
CA VAL A 183 -29.42 -4.02 -20.08
C VAL A 183 -28.27 -3.65 -21.00
N SER A 184 -27.49 -2.64 -20.63
CA SER A 184 -26.29 -2.27 -21.37
C SER A 184 -25.30 -1.58 -20.45
N ALA A 185 -24.01 -1.75 -20.73
CA ALA A 185 -22.94 -1.01 -20.08
C ALA A 185 -22.04 -0.42 -21.18
N THR A 186 -21.72 0.85 -21.04
CA THR A 186 -20.71 1.55 -21.82
C THR A 186 -19.65 2.08 -20.87
N GLU A 187 -18.66 2.79 -21.41
CA GLU A 187 -17.61 3.35 -20.56
C GLU A 187 -18.15 4.36 -19.54
N ASP A 188 -19.05 5.23 -19.99
CA ASP A 188 -19.52 6.36 -19.21
C ASP A 188 -20.93 6.14 -18.65
N THR A 189 -21.68 5.15 -19.15
CA THR A 189 -23.09 4.97 -18.77
C THR A 189 -23.48 3.51 -18.60
N VAL A 190 -24.36 3.24 -17.64
CA VAL A 190 -24.96 1.94 -17.41
C VAL A 190 -26.48 2.06 -17.46
N THR A 191 -27.13 1.11 -18.14
CA THR A 191 -28.59 0.99 -18.18
C THR A 191 -29.03 -0.25 -17.44
N LEU A 192 -29.90 -0.06 -16.47
CA LEU A 192 -30.44 -1.08 -15.58
C LEU A 192 -31.95 -1.19 -15.79
N GLN A 193 -32.50 -2.38 -15.58
CA GLN A 193 -33.92 -2.62 -15.57
C GLN A 193 -34.31 -3.27 -14.25
N TRP A 194 -35.30 -2.69 -13.59
CA TRP A 194 -35.91 -3.23 -12.37
C TRP A 194 -37.43 -3.20 -12.50
N GLY A 195 -38.06 -4.38 -12.44
CA GLY A 195 -39.47 -4.53 -12.81
C GLY A 195 -39.70 -4.17 -14.29
N GLU A 196 -40.59 -3.21 -14.53
CA GLU A 196 -40.90 -2.67 -15.87
C GLU A 196 -40.15 -1.36 -16.17
N GLU A 197 -39.45 -0.79 -15.18
CA GLU A 197 -38.78 0.51 -15.30
C GLU A 197 -37.31 0.33 -15.71
N GLU A 198 -36.82 1.26 -16.55
CA GLU A 198 -35.42 1.35 -16.98
C GLU A 198 -34.76 2.59 -16.38
N PHE A 199 -33.52 2.44 -15.93
CA PHE A 199 -32.73 3.47 -15.27
C PHE A 199 -31.40 3.64 -16.00
N HIS A 200 -31.12 4.87 -16.40
CA HIS A 200 -29.84 5.27 -16.98
C HIS A 200 -29.00 5.96 -15.91
N VAL A 201 -27.78 5.48 -15.70
CA VAL A 201 -26.84 5.97 -14.70
C VAL A 201 -25.55 6.36 -15.40
N ASP A 202 -25.23 7.65 -15.38
CA ASP A 202 -23.95 8.16 -15.88
C ASP A 202 -22.86 7.98 -14.81
N LEU A 203 -21.60 7.89 -15.23
CA LEU A 203 -20.45 7.74 -14.36
C LEU A 203 -20.35 8.93 -13.38
N GLY A 204 -20.30 8.62 -12.09
CA GLY A 204 -20.28 9.62 -11.02
C GLY A 204 -21.64 10.25 -10.71
N SER A 205 -22.72 9.71 -11.28
CA SER A 205 -24.10 10.11 -11.00
C SER A 205 -24.90 9.00 -10.34
N ASP A 206 -26.02 9.38 -9.72
CA ASP A 206 -26.94 8.48 -9.05
C ASP A 206 -28.32 8.55 -9.71
N ALA A 207 -28.96 7.40 -9.87
CA ALA A 207 -30.38 7.31 -10.23
C ALA A 207 -31.14 6.54 -9.14
N SER A 208 -32.27 7.06 -8.69
CA SER A 208 -33.09 6.41 -7.66
C SER A 208 -34.46 6.05 -8.20
N THR A 209 -34.99 4.93 -7.71
CA THR A 209 -36.39 4.56 -7.92
C THR A 209 -37.29 5.47 -7.08
N ASN A 210 -38.59 5.47 -7.38
CA ASN A 210 -39.56 5.92 -6.38
C ASN A 210 -39.53 4.99 -5.15
N GLN A 211 -40.21 5.41 -4.09
CA GLN A 211 -40.36 4.59 -2.90
C GLN A 211 -41.59 3.67 -3.08
N TYR A 212 -41.37 2.37 -3.03
CA TYR A 212 -42.42 1.35 -3.23
C TYR A 212 -42.68 0.60 -1.92
N LEU A 213 -43.95 0.36 -1.61
CA LEU A 213 -44.33 -0.46 -0.46
C LEU A 213 -44.00 -1.92 -0.78
N ILE A 214 -43.30 -2.60 0.13
CA ILE A 214 -42.97 -4.02 0.00
C ILE A 214 -43.67 -4.83 1.09
N ASP A 215 -44.02 -6.08 0.77
CA ASP A 215 -44.69 -6.97 1.71
C ASP A 215 -43.65 -7.67 2.60
N ASN A 216 -43.41 -7.09 3.77
CA ASN A 216 -42.51 -7.66 4.77
C ASN A 216 -43.34 -8.35 5.87
N PRO A 217 -43.31 -9.69 5.99
CA PRO A 217 -44.17 -10.42 6.92
C PRO A 217 -43.83 -10.19 8.40
N ARG A 218 -42.72 -9.49 8.70
CA ARG A 218 -42.26 -9.20 10.06
C ARG A 218 -42.58 -7.78 10.52
N LEU A 219 -43.01 -6.88 9.63
CA LEU A 219 -43.18 -5.47 9.92
C LEU A 219 -44.57 -4.98 9.51
N SER A 220 -45.05 -3.93 10.19
CA SER A 220 -46.37 -3.36 9.89
C SER A 220 -46.40 -2.57 8.57
N SER A 221 -45.26 -2.00 8.18
CA SER A 221 -45.05 -1.33 6.90
C SER A 221 -43.55 -1.29 6.61
N ASP A 222 -43.21 -1.55 5.36
CA ASP A 222 -41.84 -1.48 4.85
C ASP A 222 -41.88 -0.89 3.44
N SER A 223 -41.05 0.10 3.18
CA SER A 223 -40.99 0.81 1.91
C SER A 223 -39.56 0.86 1.40
N LEU A 224 -39.37 0.35 0.19
CA LEU A 224 -38.07 0.22 -0.46
C LEU A 224 -37.82 1.36 -1.45
N ARG A 225 -36.60 1.88 -1.44
CA ARG A 225 -36.05 2.72 -2.50
C ARG A 225 -34.72 2.15 -2.93
N LEU A 226 -34.53 1.91 -4.23
CA LEU A 226 -33.23 1.55 -4.77
C LEU A 226 -32.54 2.79 -5.31
N THR A 227 -31.25 2.93 -5.01
CA THR A 227 -30.38 3.95 -5.58
C THR A 227 -29.22 3.26 -6.29
N PHE A 228 -29.11 3.52 -7.58
CA PHE A 228 -28.08 3.01 -8.46
C PHE A 228 -27.00 4.08 -8.63
N SER A 229 -25.75 3.71 -8.43
CA SER A 229 -24.60 4.60 -8.56
C SER A 229 -23.51 3.89 -9.34
N TYR A 230 -22.98 4.54 -10.37
CA TYR A 230 -21.94 3.98 -11.22
C TYR A 230 -20.65 4.75 -11.00
N HIS A 231 -19.62 4.07 -10.51
CA HIS A 231 -18.36 4.73 -10.16
C HIS A 231 -17.14 3.93 -10.61
N LYS A 232 -16.06 4.67 -10.85
CA LYS A 232 -14.73 4.12 -11.02
C LYS A 232 -14.21 3.67 -9.66
N VAL A 233 -13.65 2.46 -9.58
CA VAL A 233 -12.93 2.00 -8.39
C VAL A 233 -11.65 2.85 -8.29
N PRO A 234 -11.42 3.53 -7.15
CA PRO A 234 -10.25 4.40 -7.02
C PRO A 234 -8.96 3.58 -7.10
N GLY A 235 -7.95 4.14 -7.76
CA GLY A 235 -6.60 3.57 -7.71
C GLY A 235 -5.98 3.70 -6.32
N TYR A 236 -4.88 2.99 -6.05
CA TYR A 236 -4.21 3.01 -4.74
C TYR A 236 -3.96 4.42 -4.17
N ALA A 237 -3.43 5.34 -4.97
CA ALA A 237 -3.15 6.69 -4.51
C ALA A 237 -4.39 7.54 -4.22
N GLU A 238 -5.48 7.30 -4.95
CA GLU A 238 -6.77 7.95 -4.67
C GLU A 238 -7.35 7.40 -3.38
N LEU A 239 -7.30 6.08 -3.19
CA LEU A 239 -7.70 5.41 -1.96
C LEU A 239 -6.92 5.94 -0.75
N TRP A 240 -5.59 6.05 -0.87
CA TRP A 240 -4.74 6.63 0.18
C TRP A 240 -5.15 8.07 0.53
N SER A 241 -5.38 8.89 -0.50
CA SER A 241 -5.83 10.28 -0.30
C SER A 241 -7.21 10.35 0.37
N MET A 242 -8.12 9.44 0.04
CA MET A 242 -9.43 9.32 0.68
C MET A 242 -9.31 8.95 2.15
N ILE A 243 -8.44 7.99 2.49
CA ILE A 243 -8.17 7.57 3.88
C ILE A 243 -7.57 8.73 4.68
N ALA A 244 -6.51 9.36 4.16
CA ALA A 244 -5.84 10.47 4.82
C ALA A 244 -6.79 11.65 5.07
N LYS A 245 -7.60 12.00 4.05
CA LYS A 245 -8.62 13.06 4.20
C LYS A 245 -9.65 12.70 5.27
N LEU A 246 -10.17 11.46 5.26
CA LEU A 246 -11.13 11.02 6.28
C LEU A 246 -10.54 11.08 7.68
N GLY A 247 -9.30 10.61 7.87
CA GLY A 247 -8.59 10.71 9.15
C GLY A 247 -8.44 12.15 9.63
N CYS A 248 -8.10 13.09 8.73
CA CYS A 248 -8.08 14.51 9.05
C CYS A 248 -9.46 15.08 9.41
N ASP A 249 -10.51 14.71 8.67
CA ASP A 249 -11.88 15.18 8.93
C ASP A 249 -12.39 14.70 10.30
N GLU A 250 -12.05 13.45 10.64
CA GLU A 250 -12.39 12.82 11.92
C GLU A 250 -11.66 13.48 13.10
N LEU A 251 -10.35 13.76 12.98
CA LEU A 251 -9.58 14.48 14.00
C LEU A 251 -10.08 15.91 14.23
N ASN A 252 -10.49 16.58 13.15
CA ASN A 252 -10.96 17.96 13.22
C ASN A 252 -12.44 18.08 13.62
N GLY A 253 -13.18 16.97 13.76
CA GLY A 253 -14.61 16.98 14.09
C GLY A 253 -15.47 17.73 13.08
N LYS A 254 -15.07 17.73 11.79
CA LYS A 254 -15.69 18.57 10.75
C LYS A 254 -17.01 18.03 10.22
N GLU A 255 -17.30 16.74 10.43
CA GLU A 255 -18.45 16.05 9.85
C GLU A 255 -19.25 15.27 10.90
N GLU A 256 -20.53 15.05 10.61
CA GLU A 256 -21.39 14.21 11.44
C GLU A 256 -20.95 12.74 11.39
N LYS A 257 -21.09 12.04 12.53
CA LYS A 257 -20.64 10.64 12.69
C LYS A 257 -21.21 9.69 11.63
N HIS A 258 -22.46 9.89 11.23
CA HIS A 258 -23.11 9.02 10.26
C HIS A 258 -22.52 9.15 8.85
N ILE A 259 -22.07 10.36 8.48
CA ILE A 259 -21.39 10.64 7.20
C ILE A 259 -20.01 9.98 7.20
N LEU A 260 -19.26 10.13 8.29
CA LEU A 260 -17.96 9.49 8.47
C LEU A 260 -18.07 7.97 8.39
N PHE A 261 -19.08 7.39 9.05
CA PHE A 261 -19.33 5.95 9.01
C PHE A 261 -19.60 5.45 7.58
N ALA A 262 -20.45 6.15 6.82
CA ALA A 262 -20.74 5.80 5.43
C ALA A 262 -19.49 5.87 4.53
N ARG A 263 -18.62 6.88 4.73
CA ARG A 263 -17.34 7.00 4.01
C ARG A 263 -16.35 5.90 4.39
N LYS A 264 -16.25 5.53 5.67
CA LYS A 264 -15.41 4.40 6.13
C LYS A 264 -15.83 3.09 5.45
N LYS A 265 -17.13 2.80 5.44
CA LYS A 265 -17.69 1.60 4.79
C LYS A 265 -17.36 1.56 3.29
N ALA A 266 -17.47 2.69 2.60
CA ALA A 266 -17.11 2.78 1.17
C ALA A 266 -15.61 2.55 0.93
N ILE A 267 -14.74 3.10 1.78
CA ILE A 267 -13.29 2.93 1.65
C ILE A 267 -12.88 1.48 1.92
N LEU A 268 -13.44 0.83 2.94
CA LEU A 268 -13.19 -0.59 3.22
C LEU A 268 -13.60 -1.48 2.03
N HIS A 269 -14.75 -1.19 1.42
CA HIS A 269 -15.17 -1.88 0.19
C HIS A 269 -14.14 -1.72 -0.95
N PHE A 270 -13.60 -0.52 -1.16
CA PHE A 270 -12.56 -0.31 -2.17
C PHE A 270 -11.26 -1.04 -1.85
N ILE A 271 -10.88 -1.13 -0.57
CA ILE A 271 -9.74 -1.94 -0.14
C ILE A 271 -9.95 -3.41 -0.51
N ASP A 272 -11.12 -3.98 -0.18
CA ASP A 272 -11.46 -5.35 -0.54
C ASP A 272 -11.38 -5.58 -2.05
N LYS A 273 -11.91 -4.66 -2.85
CA LYS A 273 -11.82 -4.75 -4.32
C LYS A 273 -10.41 -4.71 -4.86
N ILE A 274 -9.56 -3.85 -4.32
CA ILE A 274 -8.16 -3.77 -4.78
C ILE A 274 -7.36 -5.02 -4.36
N ILE A 275 -7.69 -5.62 -3.21
CA ILE A 275 -7.17 -6.93 -2.80
C ILE A 275 -7.62 -8.03 -3.78
N GLU A 276 -8.91 -8.08 -4.13
CA GLU A 276 -9.46 -9.02 -5.12
C GLU A 276 -8.78 -8.89 -6.50
N HIS A 277 -8.39 -7.67 -6.88
CA HIS A 277 -7.61 -7.39 -8.08
C HIS A 277 -6.10 -7.67 -7.94
N GLY A 278 -5.67 -8.36 -6.87
CA GLY A 278 -4.32 -8.88 -6.71
C GLY A 278 -3.36 -8.04 -5.88
N ASN A 279 -3.78 -6.89 -5.34
CA ASN A 279 -2.94 -6.11 -4.43
C ASN A 279 -3.07 -6.61 -2.99
N THR A 280 -2.37 -7.70 -2.69
CA THR A 280 -2.39 -8.33 -1.36
C THR A 280 -1.77 -7.45 -0.28
N GLY A 281 -0.97 -6.43 -0.61
CA GLY A 281 -0.38 -5.52 0.38
C GLY A 281 -1.43 -4.74 1.18
N LEU A 282 -2.61 -4.53 0.60
CA LEU A 282 -3.71 -3.86 1.28
C LEU A 282 -4.37 -4.67 2.41
N TYR A 283 -4.03 -5.95 2.60
CA TYR A 283 -4.49 -6.70 3.77
C TYR A 283 -4.07 -6.03 5.08
N VAL A 284 -2.88 -5.42 5.14
CA VAL A 284 -2.43 -4.67 6.33
C VAL A 284 -3.31 -3.44 6.55
N ALA A 285 -3.64 -2.71 5.48
CA ALA A 285 -4.56 -1.57 5.53
C ALA A 285 -5.96 -1.98 6.00
N LYS A 286 -6.47 -3.11 5.49
CA LYS A 286 -7.77 -3.67 5.88
C LYS A 286 -7.77 -4.04 7.36
N ALA A 287 -6.77 -4.81 7.80
CA ALA A 287 -6.61 -5.24 9.19
C ALA A 287 -6.52 -4.05 10.13
N LEU A 288 -5.76 -3.02 9.72
CA LEU A 288 -5.73 -1.73 10.38
C LEU A 288 -7.15 -1.16 10.37
N LEU A 289 -7.63 -0.59 9.27
CA LEU A 289 -8.81 0.29 9.25
C LEU A 289 -10.16 -0.34 9.69
N THR A 290 -10.29 -1.67 9.69
CA THR A 290 -11.51 -2.37 10.14
C THR A 290 -11.73 -2.24 11.66
N GLU A 291 -10.67 -2.27 12.46
CA GLU A 291 -10.75 -2.34 13.94
C GLU A 291 -10.84 -0.95 14.62
N TYR A 292 -11.18 0.11 13.87
CA TYR A 292 -10.91 1.48 14.28
C TYR A 292 -12.12 2.39 14.51
N ASN A 293 -12.15 2.97 15.70
CA ASN A 293 -12.99 4.12 16.01
C ASN A 293 -12.44 5.44 15.44
N ASN A 294 -11.12 5.63 15.24
CA ASN A 294 -10.55 6.86 14.67
C ASN A 294 -9.40 6.58 13.67
N TRP A 295 -9.63 6.84 12.40
CA TRP A 295 -8.66 6.60 11.31
C TRP A 295 -7.54 7.64 11.28
N GLY A 296 -7.70 8.79 11.96
CA GLY A 296 -6.67 9.82 12.00
C GLY A 296 -5.48 9.51 12.90
N THR A 297 -5.64 8.62 13.88
CA THR A 297 -4.53 8.21 14.76
C THR A 297 -3.99 6.82 14.46
N CYS A 298 -4.72 5.95 13.75
CA CYS A 298 -4.25 4.59 13.46
C CYS A 298 -3.70 3.82 14.70
N LYS A 299 -4.17 4.14 15.93
CA LYS A 299 -4.05 3.28 17.13
C LYS A 299 -5.07 2.12 17.24
N ILE A 300 -4.59 0.88 17.34
CA ILE A 300 -5.38 -0.37 17.34
C ILE A 300 -6.24 -0.46 18.60
N ASN A 301 -7.56 -0.62 18.45
CA ASN A 301 -8.48 -0.79 19.59
C ASN A 301 -8.65 -2.25 20.03
N CYS A 302 -8.64 -3.20 19.07
CA CYS A 302 -8.74 -4.62 19.34
C CYS A 302 -7.58 -5.38 18.69
N LEU A 303 -6.53 -5.64 19.48
CA LEU A 303 -5.34 -6.36 19.02
C LEU A 303 -5.66 -7.78 18.53
N HIS A 304 -6.64 -8.46 19.15
CA HIS A 304 -7.00 -9.82 18.77
C HIS A 304 -7.49 -9.93 17.32
N PHE A 305 -8.42 -9.08 16.91
CA PHE A 305 -8.92 -9.09 15.52
C PHE A 305 -7.87 -8.59 14.54
N PHE A 306 -7.10 -7.57 14.91
CA PHE A 306 -5.98 -7.10 14.09
C PHE A 306 -4.99 -8.23 13.78
N ARG A 307 -4.57 -9.00 14.81
CA ARG A 307 -3.67 -10.15 14.67
C ARG A 307 -4.22 -11.21 13.72
N GLN A 308 -5.51 -11.54 13.85
CA GLN A 308 -6.16 -12.53 12.97
C GLN A 308 -6.15 -12.08 11.51
N GLN A 309 -6.50 -10.81 11.24
CA GLN A 309 -6.53 -10.26 9.89
C GLN A 309 -5.11 -10.11 9.31
N LEU A 310 -4.13 -9.72 10.14
CA LEU A 310 -2.74 -9.63 9.72
C LEU A 310 -2.17 -11.01 9.37
N LEU A 311 -2.44 -12.03 10.18
CA LEU A 311 -2.04 -13.42 9.90
C LEU A 311 -2.63 -13.91 8.57
N GLU A 312 -3.93 -13.69 8.33
CA GLU A 312 -4.55 -14.01 7.03
C GLU A 312 -3.82 -13.27 5.88
N GLY A 313 -3.49 -12.00 6.08
CA GLY A 313 -2.72 -11.22 5.12
C GLY A 313 -1.34 -11.83 4.84
N ILE A 314 -0.61 -12.24 5.88
CA ILE A 314 0.72 -12.84 5.75
C ILE A 314 0.65 -14.14 4.94
N GLU A 315 -0.34 -15.01 5.22
CA GLU A 315 -0.59 -16.23 4.44
C GLU A 315 -0.90 -15.94 2.96
N ARG A 316 -1.44 -14.75 2.66
CA ARG A 316 -1.73 -14.26 1.31
C ARG A 316 -0.58 -13.45 0.70
N GLY A 317 0.55 -13.34 1.38
CA GLY A 317 1.74 -12.63 0.90
C GLY A 317 1.65 -11.11 1.00
N CYS A 318 0.92 -10.55 1.97
CA CYS A 318 0.86 -9.10 2.17
C CYS A 318 2.21 -8.51 2.60
N LEU A 319 3.07 -9.30 3.25
CA LEU A 319 4.41 -8.90 3.71
C LEU A 319 5.53 -9.66 2.97
N THR A 320 5.34 -10.02 1.70
CA THR A 320 6.49 -10.47 0.89
C THR A 320 7.47 -9.31 0.66
N PRO A 321 8.77 -9.57 0.46
CA PRO A 321 9.76 -8.48 0.38
C PRO A 321 9.54 -7.48 -0.78
N ASP A 322 8.86 -7.89 -1.83
CA ASP A 322 8.50 -7.09 -3.00
C ASP A 322 7.15 -6.37 -2.87
N ASN A 323 6.39 -6.64 -1.81
CA ASN A 323 5.07 -6.06 -1.60
C ASN A 323 5.14 -4.72 -0.83
N HIS A 324 5.55 -3.68 -1.55
CA HIS A 324 5.74 -2.34 -0.99
C HIS A 324 4.51 -1.75 -0.28
N PHE A 325 3.29 -2.07 -0.76
CA PHE A 325 2.07 -1.56 -0.15
C PHE A 325 1.85 -2.12 1.26
N GLY A 326 2.15 -3.42 1.47
CA GLY A 326 2.04 -4.02 2.78
C GLY A 326 3.01 -3.41 3.79
N TRP A 327 4.27 -3.22 3.38
CA TRP A 327 5.29 -2.59 4.23
C TRP A 327 4.98 -1.13 4.56
N GLU A 328 4.49 -0.35 3.59
CA GLU A 328 4.05 1.04 3.81
C GLU A 328 2.93 1.10 4.86
N TRP A 329 1.93 0.22 4.77
CA TRP A 329 0.85 0.16 5.76
C TRP A 329 1.30 -0.36 7.12
N LEU A 330 2.29 -1.25 7.16
CA LEU A 330 2.87 -1.72 8.41
C LEU A 330 3.67 -0.59 9.10
N GLU A 331 4.41 0.23 8.35
CA GLU A 331 5.07 1.43 8.85
C GLU A 331 4.06 2.47 9.40
N VAL A 332 2.90 2.61 8.75
CA VAL A 332 1.82 3.45 9.31
C VAL A 332 1.32 2.88 10.64
N ALA A 333 1.18 1.56 10.75
CA ALA A 333 0.74 0.92 11.99
C ALA A 333 1.76 1.13 13.13
N THR A 334 3.07 1.04 12.86
CA THR A 334 4.12 1.15 13.89
C THR A 334 4.23 2.55 14.49
N LYS A 335 3.78 3.59 13.78
CA LYS A 335 3.83 4.99 14.27
C LYS A 335 3.01 5.23 15.53
N TYR A 336 1.97 4.42 15.76
CA TYR A 336 1.00 4.67 16.83
C TYR A 336 0.73 3.45 17.71
N ASN A 337 1.43 2.33 17.46
CA ASN A 337 1.25 1.07 18.15
C ASN A 337 2.60 0.40 18.39
N ASP A 338 2.68 -0.44 19.41
CA ASP A 338 3.85 -1.27 19.66
C ASP A 338 3.88 -2.43 18.66
N PRO A 339 4.91 -2.55 17.80
CA PRO A 339 4.99 -3.64 16.85
C PRO A 339 5.18 -5.00 17.50
N ALA A 340 5.67 -5.09 18.75
CA ALA A 340 5.74 -6.34 19.49
C ALA A 340 4.34 -6.95 19.74
N ASP A 341 3.29 -6.12 19.70
CA ASP A 341 1.91 -6.57 19.87
C ASP A 341 1.24 -7.04 18.56
N PHE A 342 1.89 -6.94 17.41
CA PHE A 342 1.25 -7.20 16.10
C PHE A 342 0.96 -8.66 15.83
N MET A 343 1.67 -9.58 16.48
CA MET A 343 1.52 -11.03 16.34
C MET A 343 1.65 -11.71 17.70
N GLU A 344 0.92 -12.82 17.87
CA GLU A 344 1.12 -13.71 19.03
C GLU A 344 2.25 -14.71 18.77
N ASP A 345 2.38 -15.16 17.53
CA ASP A 345 3.48 -16.01 17.09
C ASP A 345 4.69 -15.14 16.72
N ILE A 346 5.55 -14.91 17.71
CA ILE A 346 6.75 -14.09 17.60
C ILE A 346 7.81 -14.75 16.71
N GLU A 347 7.86 -16.08 16.65
CA GLU A 347 8.81 -16.80 15.78
C GLU A 347 8.44 -16.62 14.31
N LEU A 348 7.16 -16.82 13.97
CA LEU A 348 6.66 -16.55 12.62
C LEU A 348 6.86 -15.08 12.22
N PHE A 349 6.59 -14.14 13.14
CA PHE A 349 6.76 -12.73 12.86
C PHE A 349 8.24 -12.37 12.63
N TYR A 350 9.14 -12.93 13.43
CA TYR A 350 10.58 -12.79 13.22
C TYR A 350 11.00 -13.33 11.85
N GLU A 351 10.56 -14.53 11.44
CA GLU A 351 10.92 -15.12 10.14
C GLU A 351 10.48 -14.25 8.96
N VAL A 352 9.25 -13.71 9.02
CA VAL A 352 8.72 -12.80 7.99
C VAL A 352 9.57 -11.52 7.91
N LEU A 353 9.90 -10.94 9.06
CA LEU A 353 10.69 -9.72 9.12
C LEU A 353 12.15 -9.96 8.70
N ASP A 354 12.78 -11.04 9.17
CA ASP A 354 14.16 -11.42 8.85
C ASP A 354 14.31 -11.71 7.35
N THR A 355 13.37 -12.45 6.78
CA THR A 355 13.31 -12.67 5.33
C THR A 355 13.27 -11.34 4.61
N ALA A 356 12.35 -10.44 4.95
CA ALA A 356 12.23 -9.13 4.31
C ALA A 356 13.47 -8.25 4.53
N ALA A 357 14.07 -8.28 5.71
CA ALA A 357 15.31 -7.59 6.04
C ALA A 357 16.49 -8.08 5.19
N CYS A 358 16.62 -9.39 4.98
CA CYS A 358 17.62 -9.98 4.08
C CYS A 358 17.48 -9.50 2.63
N TYR A 359 16.26 -9.17 2.19
CA TYR A 359 15.99 -8.57 0.88
C TYR A 359 16.08 -7.03 0.88
N GLY A 360 16.47 -6.43 2.01
CA GLY A 360 16.71 -4.99 2.15
C GLY A 360 15.45 -4.15 2.37
N VAL A 361 14.37 -4.74 2.89
CA VAL A 361 13.18 -3.99 3.30
C VAL A 361 13.50 -3.24 4.60
N VAL A 362 13.44 -1.91 4.55
CA VAL A 362 13.87 -1.04 5.67
C VAL A 362 12.89 -1.11 6.83
N GLU A 363 11.59 -1.12 6.51
CA GLU A 363 10.52 -1.20 7.49
C GLU A 363 10.64 -2.46 8.34
N ALA A 364 11.01 -3.59 7.71
CA ALA A 364 11.26 -4.85 8.41
C ALA A 364 12.45 -4.76 9.37
N ILE A 365 13.57 -4.19 8.93
CA ILE A 365 14.77 -3.97 9.76
C ILE A 365 14.46 -3.07 10.95
N ASP A 366 13.74 -1.96 10.71
CA ASP A 366 13.41 -0.99 11.76
C ASP A 366 12.44 -1.61 12.79
N ILE A 367 11.48 -2.42 12.35
CA ILE A 367 10.59 -3.18 13.23
C ILE A 367 11.39 -4.22 14.03
N MET A 368 12.27 -5.01 13.40
CA MET A 368 13.08 -6.00 14.11
C MET A 368 13.92 -5.37 15.21
N ASN A 369 14.65 -4.30 14.90
CA ASN A 369 15.47 -3.59 15.88
C ASN A 369 14.65 -2.93 17.00
N SER A 370 13.35 -2.70 16.79
CA SER A 370 12.46 -2.17 17.82
C SER A 370 11.93 -3.24 18.79
N ILE A 371 11.84 -4.49 18.34
CA ILE A 371 11.28 -5.61 19.12
C ILE A 371 12.39 -6.42 19.77
N TRP A 372 13.45 -6.75 19.02
CA TRP A 372 14.57 -7.55 19.49
C TRP A 372 15.81 -6.65 19.59
N GLU A 373 16.51 -6.74 20.73
CA GLU A 373 17.82 -6.13 20.83
C GLU A 373 18.77 -6.78 19.81
N PRO A 374 19.60 -6.02 19.10
CA PRO A 374 20.57 -6.58 18.17
C PRO A 374 21.43 -7.58 18.94
N GLU A 375 21.59 -8.79 18.41
CA GLU A 375 22.39 -9.84 19.03
C GLU A 375 23.78 -9.26 19.34
N GLN A 376 24.05 -9.05 20.64
CA GLN A 376 25.41 -8.83 21.08
C GLN A 376 26.13 -10.15 20.89
N ILE A 377 26.93 -10.24 19.82
CA ILE A 377 27.93 -11.29 19.70
C ILE A 377 28.91 -11.05 20.84
N ILE A 378 28.64 -11.66 21.99
CA ILE A 378 29.63 -11.81 23.05
C ILE A 378 30.57 -12.88 22.49
N GLU A 379 31.72 -12.46 21.98
CA GLU A 379 32.85 -13.35 21.78
C GLU A 379 33.17 -13.96 23.16
N GLU A 380 32.87 -15.24 23.36
CA GLU A 380 33.44 -16.01 24.47
C GLU A 380 34.94 -16.15 24.23
N ASP A 381 35.74 -15.46 25.06
CA ASP A 381 37.21 -15.56 25.17
C ASP A 381 37.72 -17.00 25.34
#